data_AF-A0A1Q3UST6-F1
#
_entry.id   AF-A0A1Q3UST6-F1
#
_cell.length_a   1.000
_cell.length_b   1.000
_cell.length_c   1.000
_cell.angle_alpha   90.00
_cell.angle_beta   90.00
_cell.angle_gamma   90.00
#
_symmetry.space_group_name_H-M   'P 1'
#
loop_
_entity.id
_entity.type
_entity.pdbx_description
1 polymer ?
#
loop_
_entity_poly.entity_id
_entity_poly.type
_entity_poly.pdbx_seq_one_letter_code
_entity_poly.pdbx_strand_id
1 'polypeptide(L)'
;MPPPTDDVKNWMNMFRWIVKLIRDEFEVDEAKLVRTAQLETDCGLVIEQVESVLATVSDSFGLRFPPNTLDEVLGLEELCMLASWMKGLYKRPSFISDGFEASCRALNPGCG
;
A
#
# COMPACT_ATOMS: atom_id res chain seq x y z
N MET A 1 -3.18 -16.26 3.38
CA MET A 1 -2.02 -16.50 2.48
C MET A 1 -2.09 -15.43 1.42
N PRO A 2 -1.02 -14.63 1.21
CA PRO A 2 -1.12 -13.46 0.35
C PRO A 2 -1.48 -13.85 -1.10
N PRO A 3 -2.23 -13.00 -1.82
CA PRO A 3 -2.55 -13.28 -3.21
C PRO A 3 -1.28 -13.34 -4.08
N PRO A 4 -1.26 -14.13 -5.17
CA PRO A 4 -0.12 -14.19 -6.07
C PRO A 4 0.18 -12.81 -6.67
N THR A 5 1.46 -12.50 -6.86
CA THR A 5 1.93 -11.18 -7.30
C THR A 5 2.29 -11.12 -8.80
N ASP A 6 2.31 -12.26 -9.50
CA ASP A 6 2.76 -12.38 -10.90
C ASP A 6 1.99 -11.49 -11.89
N ASP A 7 0.73 -11.21 -11.59
CA ASP A 7 -0.14 -10.36 -12.40
C ASP A 7 -0.06 -8.87 -12.05
N VAL A 8 0.73 -8.47 -11.06
CA VAL A 8 0.83 -7.07 -10.61
C VAL A 8 1.83 -6.30 -11.47
N LYS A 9 1.33 -5.77 -12.60
CA LYS A 9 2.14 -5.11 -13.64
C LYS A 9 1.92 -3.60 -13.75
N ASN A 10 0.95 -3.06 -13.01
CA ASN A 10 0.61 -1.64 -12.98
C ASN A 10 -0.14 -1.31 -11.69
N TRP A 11 -0.39 -0.02 -11.47
CA TRP A 11 -1.06 0.48 -10.27
C TRP A 11 -2.49 -0.04 -10.06
N MET A 12 -3.26 -0.29 -11.13
CA MET A 12 -4.61 -0.85 -11.02
C MET A 12 -4.56 -2.31 -10.56
N ASN A 13 -3.56 -3.07 -11.01
CA ASN A 13 -3.37 -4.44 -10.55
C ASN A 13 -2.93 -4.45 -9.07
N MET A 14 -2.07 -3.52 -8.66
CA MET A 14 -1.68 -3.33 -7.25
C MET A 14 -2.90 -2.98 -6.39
N PHE A 15 -3.74 -2.06 -6.87
CA PHE A 15 -4.98 -1.68 -6.17
C PHE A 15 -5.88 -2.89 -5.94
N ARG A 16 -6.15 -3.68 -6.97
CA ARG A 16 -6.95 -4.91 -6.85
C ARG A 16 -6.31 -5.93 -5.92
N TRP A 17 -4.99 -6.04 -5.93
CA TRP A 17 -4.25 -6.95 -5.05
C TRP A 17 -4.39 -6.55 -3.57
N ILE A 18 -4.22 -5.25 -3.26
CA ILE A 18 -4.35 -4.73 -1.88
C ILE A 18 -5.81 -4.81 -1.41
N VAL A 19 -6.79 -4.46 -2.25
CA VAL A 19 -8.22 -4.64 -1.95
C VAL A 19 -8.52 -6.09 -1.61
N LYS A 20 -8.04 -7.03 -2.42
CA LYS A 20 -8.22 -8.46 -2.18
C LYS A 20 -7.56 -8.89 -0.87
N LEU A 21 -6.34 -8.45 -0.61
CA LEU A 21 -5.65 -8.73 0.65
C LEU A 21 -6.49 -8.27 1.84
N ILE A 22 -6.97 -7.03 1.83
CA ILE A 22 -7.72 -6.46 2.95
C ILE A 22 -9.05 -7.21 3.17
N ARG A 23 -9.78 -7.49 2.08
CA ARG A 23 -11.02 -8.24 2.12
C ARG A 23 -10.82 -9.66 2.66
N ASP A 24 -9.82 -10.36 2.16
CA ASP A 24 -9.63 -11.79 2.45
C ASP A 24 -9.02 -12.01 3.85
N GLU A 25 -8.11 -11.13 4.33
CA GLU A 25 -7.43 -11.30 5.62
C GLU A 25 -8.16 -10.60 6.80
N PHE A 26 -8.94 -9.54 6.56
CA PHE A 26 -9.64 -8.80 7.62
C PHE A 26 -11.17 -8.80 7.48
N GLU A 27 -11.71 -9.58 6.53
CA GLU A 27 -13.16 -9.73 6.31
C GLU A 27 -13.90 -8.40 6.09
N VAL A 28 -13.21 -7.40 5.54
CA VAL A 28 -13.81 -6.10 5.21
C VAL A 28 -14.70 -6.21 3.99
N ASP A 29 -15.92 -5.67 4.07
CA ASP A 29 -16.86 -5.61 2.96
C ASP A 29 -16.24 -4.87 1.75
N GLU A 30 -16.19 -5.54 0.60
CA GLU A 30 -15.65 -5.01 -0.65
C GLU A 30 -16.34 -3.70 -1.08
N ALA A 31 -17.62 -3.51 -0.71
CA ALA A 31 -18.34 -2.26 -0.97
C ALA A 31 -17.72 -1.04 -0.26
N LYS A 32 -16.96 -1.25 0.82
CA LYS A 32 -16.23 -0.19 1.54
C LYS A 32 -14.83 0.07 0.96
N LEU A 33 -14.27 -0.89 0.22
CA LEU A 33 -12.91 -0.83 -0.33
C LEU A 33 -12.87 -0.05 -1.64
N VAL A 34 -13.30 1.21 -1.59
CA VAL A 34 -13.28 2.15 -2.72
C VAL A 34 -12.05 3.04 -2.69
N ARG A 35 -11.68 3.64 -3.83
CA ARG A 35 -10.46 4.45 -3.95
C ARG A 35 -10.31 5.54 -2.87
N THR A 36 -11.40 6.23 -2.58
CA THR A 36 -11.42 7.36 -1.64
C THR A 36 -11.54 6.93 -0.18
N ALA A 37 -11.61 5.63 0.11
CA ALA A 37 -11.82 5.13 1.45
C ALA A 37 -10.59 5.38 2.33
N GLN A 38 -10.84 5.90 3.53
CA GLN A 38 -9.86 5.97 4.61
C GLN A 38 -9.73 4.59 5.28
N LEU A 39 -8.49 4.17 5.53
CA LEU A 39 -8.18 2.83 6.05
C LEU A 39 -8.82 2.59 7.42
N GLU A 40 -8.76 3.57 8.32
CA GLU A 40 -9.33 3.41 9.67
C GLU A 40 -10.84 3.66 9.72
N THR A 41 -11.30 4.79 9.17
CA THR A 41 -12.69 5.21 9.36
C THR A 41 -13.67 4.53 8.40
N ASP A 42 -13.29 4.34 7.14
CA ASP A 42 -14.20 3.81 6.12
C ASP A 42 -14.04 2.29 5.99
N CYS A 43 -12.80 1.79 5.92
CA CYS A 43 -12.52 0.36 5.85
C CYS A 43 -12.64 -0.32 7.22
N GLY A 44 -12.56 0.43 8.33
CA GLY A 44 -12.70 -0.10 9.68
C GLY A 44 -11.46 -0.85 10.19
N LEU A 45 -10.28 -0.60 9.59
CA LEU A 45 -9.03 -1.24 10.02
C LEU A 45 -8.50 -0.54 11.27
N VAL A 46 -8.03 -1.32 12.25
CA VAL A 46 -7.24 -0.77 13.36
C VAL A 46 -5.78 -0.63 12.95
N ILE A 47 -5.01 0.18 13.68
CA ILE A 47 -3.61 0.48 13.32
C ILE A 47 -2.77 -0.78 13.14
N GLU A 48 -2.93 -1.79 14.00
CA GLU A 48 -2.19 -3.05 13.92
C GLU A 48 -2.53 -3.85 12.64
N GLN A 49 -3.77 -3.73 12.13
CA GLN A 49 -4.17 -4.34 10.87
C GLN A 49 -3.56 -3.60 9.68
N VAL A 50 -3.50 -2.26 9.74
CA VAL A 50 -2.83 -1.46 8.69
C VAL A 50 -1.33 -1.79 8.65
N GLU A 51 -0.68 -1.92 9.81
CA GLU A 51 0.71 -2.37 9.90
C GLU A 51 0.88 -3.78 9.32
N SER A 52 -0.05 -4.70 9.59
CA SER A 52 -0.04 -6.05 9.00
C SER A 52 -0.21 -6.02 7.47
N VAL A 53 -1.03 -5.10 6.93
CA VAL A 53 -1.13 -4.88 5.48
C VAL A 53 0.21 -4.42 4.92
N LEU A 54 0.84 -3.40 5.53
CA LEU A 54 2.15 -2.89 5.10
C LEU A 54 3.22 -3.99 5.14
N ALA A 55 3.26 -4.80 6.20
CA ALA A 55 4.19 -5.92 6.33
C ALA A 55 3.98 -6.94 5.20
N THR A 56 2.73 -7.30 4.92
CA THR A 56 2.39 -8.26 3.86
C THR A 56 2.75 -7.73 2.47
N VAL A 57 2.51 -6.45 2.20
CA VAL A 57 2.91 -5.79 0.94
C VAL A 57 4.45 -5.74 0.84
N SER A 58 5.14 -5.39 1.92
CA SER A 58 6.61 -5.39 2.01
C SER A 58 7.17 -6.75 1.61
N ASP A 59 6.68 -7.82 2.23
CA ASP A 59 7.19 -9.17 2.00
C ASP A 59 6.83 -9.69 0.60
N SER A 60 5.61 -9.42 0.13
CA SER A 60 5.12 -9.90 -1.18
C SER A 60 5.85 -9.24 -2.36
N PHE A 61 6.26 -7.98 -2.22
CA PHE A 61 6.88 -7.22 -3.32
C PHE A 61 8.37 -6.93 -3.11
N GLY A 62 8.95 -7.35 -1.98
CA GLY A 62 10.34 -7.04 -1.61
C GLY A 62 10.56 -5.55 -1.39
N LEU A 63 9.58 -4.88 -0.79
CA LEU A 63 9.61 -3.44 -0.49
C LEU A 63 9.91 -3.21 1.00
N ARG A 64 10.35 -2.00 1.34
CA ARG A 64 10.58 -1.56 2.71
C ARG A 64 9.94 -0.19 2.94
N PHE A 65 8.87 -0.16 3.72
CA PHE A 65 8.19 1.07 4.10
C PHE A 65 8.96 1.79 5.24
N PRO A 66 9.12 3.12 5.19
CA PRO A 66 9.65 3.88 6.32
C PRO A 66 8.78 3.76 7.57
N PRO A 67 9.33 3.87 8.79
CA PRO A 67 8.56 3.77 10.04
C PRO A 67 7.42 4.78 10.17
N ASN A 68 7.56 5.96 9.57
CA ASN A 68 6.57 7.04 9.59
C ASN A 68 5.59 6.97 8.41
N THR A 69 5.39 5.80 7.79
CA THR A 69 4.50 5.67 6.62
C THR A 69 3.05 6.03 6.94
N LEU A 70 2.58 5.69 8.14
CA LEU A 70 1.21 5.96 8.58
C LEU A 70 0.95 7.45 8.89
N ASP A 71 2.00 8.27 8.99
CA ASP A 71 1.85 9.73 9.12
C ASP A 71 1.49 10.39 7.76
N GLU A 72 1.79 9.72 6.65
CA GLU A 72 1.66 10.24 5.28
C GLU A 72 0.55 9.54 4.48
N VAL A 73 0.16 8.33 4.89
CA VAL A 73 -0.79 7.47 4.16
C VAL A 73 -1.95 7.07 5.05
N LEU A 74 -3.12 7.62 4.74
CA LEU A 74 -4.36 7.34 5.49
C LEU A 74 -5.43 6.71 4.57
N GLY A 75 -5.34 6.94 3.26
CA GLY A 75 -6.26 6.43 2.25
C GLY A 75 -5.82 5.12 1.58
N LEU A 76 -6.81 4.34 1.15
CA LEU A 76 -6.58 3.12 0.39
C LEU A 76 -5.88 3.37 -0.95
N GLU A 77 -6.33 4.39 -1.71
CA GLU A 77 -5.67 4.78 -2.96
C GLU A 77 -4.22 5.25 -2.73
N GLU A 78 -3.97 6.01 -1.67
CA GLU A 78 -2.64 6.51 -1.31
C GLU A 78 -1.67 5.37 -1.03
N LEU A 79 -2.09 4.38 -0.23
CA LEU A 79 -1.33 3.15 0.02
C LEU A 79 -0.98 2.44 -1.29
N CYS A 80 -1.97 2.29 -2.17
CA CYS A 80 -1.78 1.62 -3.45
C CYS A 80 -0.82 2.38 -4.37
N MET A 81 -0.95 3.72 -4.43
CA MET A 81 -0.06 4.58 -5.21
C MET A 81 1.37 4.53 -4.68
N LEU A 82 1.55 4.60 -3.35
CA LEU A 82 2.84 4.50 -2.69
C LEU A 82 3.52 3.16 -3.03
N ALA A 83 2.85 2.04 -2.77
CA ALA A 83 3.38 0.70 -3.06
C ALA A 83 3.72 0.53 -4.55
N SER A 84 2.85 1.02 -5.44
CA SER A 84 3.08 0.94 -6.88
C SER A 84 4.29 1.78 -7.32
N TRP A 85 4.42 3.01 -6.80
CA TRP A 85 5.55 3.88 -7.13
C TRP A 85 6.87 3.32 -6.58
N MET A 86 6.88 2.86 -5.34
CA MET A 86 8.06 2.21 -4.74
C MET A 86 8.47 0.99 -5.55
N LYS A 87 7.52 0.25 -6.14
CA LYS A 87 7.80 -0.89 -7.02
C LYS A 87 8.19 -0.52 -8.46
N GLY A 88 8.13 0.76 -8.83
CA GLY A 88 8.40 1.23 -10.20
C GLY A 88 7.23 1.05 -11.18
N LEU A 89 6.03 0.77 -10.69
CA LEU A 89 4.81 0.54 -11.47
C LEU A 89 3.93 1.80 -11.63
N TYR A 90 4.37 2.91 -11.04
CA TYR A 90 3.63 4.18 -11.04
C TYR A 90 4.56 5.38 -10.86
N LYS A 91 4.07 6.58 -11.20
CA LYS A 91 4.78 7.84 -10.98
C LYS A 91 4.80 8.22 -9.49
N ARG A 92 5.72 9.11 -9.09
CA ARG A 92 5.77 9.65 -7.71
C ARG A 92 4.40 10.25 -7.31
N PRO A 93 3.78 9.84 -6.20
CA PRO A 93 2.56 10.47 -5.70
C PRO A 93 2.81 11.91 -5.24
N SER A 94 1.84 12.81 -5.44
CA SER A 94 1.99 14.21 -5.06
C SER A 94 1.75 14.50 -3.58
N PHE A 95 1.15 13.55 -2.85
CA PHE A 95 0.84 13.72 -1.43
C PHE A 95 2.06 13.49 -0.53
N ILE A 96 3.06 12.73 -0.98
CA ILE A 96 4.25 12.43 -0.17
C ILE A 96 5.24 13.59 -0.15
N SER A 97 5.72 13.91 1.05
CA SER A 97 6.79 14.89 1.26
C SER A 97 8.14 14.47 0.64
N ASP A 98 9.01 15.43 0.34
CA ASP A 98 10.35 15.15 -0.21
C ASP A 98 11.24 14.35 0.76
N GLY A 99 11.09 14.59 2.07
CA GLY A 99 11.83 13.85 3.11
C GLY A 99 11.39 12.38 3.18
N PHE A 100 10.09 12.13 3.06
CA PHE A 100 9.56 10.77 2.98
C PHE A 100 10.00 10.07 1.69
N GLU A 101 10.00 10.79 0.56
CA GLU A 101 10.50 10.27 -0.71
C GLU A 101 11.95 9.76 -0.58
N ALA A 102 12.83 10.59 -0.02
CA ALA A 102 14.24 10.23 0.18
C ALA A 102 14.39 8.97 1.04
N SER A 103 13.57 8.84 2.09
CA SER A 103 13.56 7.67 2.98
C SER A 103 13.10 6.40 2.24
N CYS A 104 12.02 6.49 1.45
CA CYS A 104 11.56 5.41 0.59
C CYS A 104 12.65 4.94 -0.38
N ARG A 105 13.34 5.87 -1.05
CA ARG A 105 14.43 5.52 -1.99
C ARG A 105 15.64 4.90 -1.31
N ALA A 106 16.03 5.43 -0.15
CA ALA A 106 17.16 4.90 0.62
C ALA A 106 16.91 3.45 1.09
N LEU A 107 15.68 3.12 1.46
CA LEU A 107 15.28 1.77 1.90
C LEU A 107 15.04 0.80 0.74
N ASN A 108 14.81 1.33 -0.48
CA ASN A 108 14.49 0.53 -1.66
C ASN A 108 15.42 0.85 -2.85
N PRO A 109 16.76 0.74 -2.70
CA PRO A 109 17.71 1.18 -3.72
C PRO A 109 17.67 0.34 -5.01
N GLY A 110 17.11 -0.87 -4.94
CA GLY A 110 16.92 -1.76 -6.09
C GLY A 110 15.51 -1.71 -6.71
N CYS A 111 14.61 -0.85 -6.20
CA CYS A 111 13.28 -0.69 -6.75
C CYS A 111 13.17 0.67 -7.46
N GLY A 112 13.32 0.63 -8.78
CA GLY A 112 13.30 1.79 -9.67
C GLY A 112 13.84 1.43 -11.05
#